data_AF-A0A2D4Q5I6-F1
#
_entry.id   AF-A0A2D4Q5I6-F1
#
_cell.length_a   1.000
_cell.length_b   1.000
_cell.length_c   1.000
_cell.angle_alpha   90.00
_cell.angle_beta   90.00
_cell.angle_gamma   90.00
#
_symmetry.space_group_name_H-M   'P 1'
#
loop_
_entity.id
_entity.type
_entity.pdbx_description
1 polymer ?
#
loop_
_entity_poly.entity_id
_entity_poly.type
_entity_poly.pdbx_seq_one_letter_code
_entity_poly.pdbx_strand_id
1 'polypeptide(L)'
;VPTVMPVDHLSIRVFSEKQASPSVNMLAKSHPYNPLWAQLGDLYGAVGSPVRMTRTVIVGKHEDFVQRILYVLTYFLRCSELQENHLVWNGQLDKGEQAENGRNIITTLEKG
;
A
#
# COMPACT_ATOMS: atom_id res chain seq x y z
N VAL A 1 13.30 5.71 3.81
CA VAL A 1 12.52 5.06 2.73
C VAL A 1 13.09 3.66 2.53
N PRO A 2 12.31 2.59 2.73
CA PRO A 2 12.79 1.24 2.49
C PRO A 2 12.81 1.00 0.97
N THR A 3 13.82 1.52 0.27
CA THR A 3 14.19 1.02 -1.06
C THR A 3 15.08 -0.20 -0.86
N VAL A 4 14.47 -1.33 -0.51
CA VAL A 4 15.17 -2.61 -0.59
C VAL A 4 15.27 -2.93 -2.08
N MET A 5 16.49 -3.01 -2.61
CA MET A 5 16.73 -3.55 -3.94
C MET A 5 16.11 -4.95 -4.00
N PRO A 6 15.24 -5.27 -4.98
CA PRO A 6 14.83 -6.65 -5.16
C PRO A 6 16.08 -7.49 -5.43
N VAL A 7 16.24 -8.59 -4.69
CA VAL A 7 17.37 -9.49 -4.87
C VAL A 7 17.11 -10.28 -6.16
N ASP A 8 17.77 -9.89 -7.25
CA ASP A 8 17.58 -10.42 -8.60
C ASP A 8 17.96 -11.90 -8.79
N HIS A 9 18.28 -12.65 -7.73
CA HIS A 9 18.82 -14.02 -7.86
C HIS A 9 18.26 -15.09 -6.91
N LEU A 10 17.17 -14.83 -6.20
CA LEU A 10 16.49 -15.89 -5.44
C LEU A 10 15.21 -16.34 -6.15
N SER A 11 15.17 -17.63 -6.47
CA SER A 11 14.02 -18.31 -7.00
C SER A 11 12.78 -18.03 -6.14
N ILE A 12 11.70 -17.65 -6.80
CA ILE A 12 10.40 -17.16 -6.28
C ILE A 12 9.84 -17.99 -5.10
N ARG A 13 10.26 -19.26 -4.94
CA ARG A 13 9.85 -20.14 -3.84
C ARG A 13 10.40 -19.76 -2.46
N VAL A 14 11.59 -19.17 -2.35
CA VAL A 14 12.21 -18.87 -1.04
C VAL A 14 11.55 -17.67 -0.35
N PHE A 15 10.93 -16.76 -1.11
CA PHE A 15 10.19 -15.61 -0.55
C PHE A 15 8.78 -15.97 -0.07
N SER A 16 8.16 -16.98 -0.69
CA SER A 16 6.82 -17.45 -0.32
C SER A 16 6.77 -18.11 1.07
N GLU A 17 7.92 -18.53 1.59
CA GLU A 17 8.07 -19.30 2.83
C GLU A 17 8.72 -18.51 3.97
N LYS A 18 8.63 -17.17 3.99
CA LYS A 18 8.86 -16.47 5.26
C LYS A 18 7.72 -16.83 6.22
N GLN A 19 7.92 -17.91 6.98
CA GLN A 19 7.10 -18.30 8.12
C GLN A 19 7.11 -17.12 9.10
N ALA A 20 6.09 -16.26 9.01
CA ALA A 20 5.88 -15.22 9.99
C ALA A 20 5.78 -15.90 11.36
N SER A 21 6.50 -15.38 12.35
CA SER A 21 6.47 -15.94 13.70
C SER A 21 5.02 -16.14 14.18
N PRO A 22 4.72 -17.15 15.02
CA PRO A 22 3.35 -17.44 15.45
C PRO A 22 2.63 -16.21 16.03
N SER A 23 3.35 -15.34 16.73
CA SER A 23 2.83 -14.07 17.27
C SER A 23 2.48 -13.06 16.17
N VAL A 24 3.35 -12.87 15.18
CA VAL A 24 3.08 -12.01 14.01
C VAL A 24 1.92 -12.56 13.18
N ASN A 25 1.82 -13.88 13.05
CA ASN A 25 0.69 -14.53 12.36
C ASN A 25 -0.64 -14.32 13.10
N MET A 26 -0.65 -14.43 14.43
CA MET A 26 -1.85 -14.09 15.23
C MET A 26 -2.20 -12.60 15.14
N LEU A 27 -1.19 -11.72 15.10
CA LEU A 27 -1.41 -10.29 14.94
C LEU A 27 -2.00 -9.96 13.56
N ALA A 28 -1.47 -10.53 12.50
CA ALA A 28 -1.98 -10.34 11.14
C ALA A 28 -3.43 -10.80 10.98
N LYS A 29 -3.85 -11.85 11.72
CA LYS A 29 -5.24 -12.31 11.75
C LYS A 29 -6.18 -11.36 12.49
N SER A 30 -5.70 -10.68 13.53
CA SER A 30 -6.51 -9.73 14.32
C SER A 30 -6.47 -8.31 13.77
N HIS A 31 -5.41 -7.94 13.06
CA HIS A 31 -5.16 -6.63 12.48
C HIS A 31 -4.79 -6.80 11.00
N PRO A 32 -5.78 -7.03 10.13
CA PRO A 32 -5.54 -7.18 8.71
C PRO A 32 -4.89 -5.92 8.14
N TYR A 33 -4.04 -6.10 7.13
CA TYR A 33 -3.33 -5.00 6.49
C TYR A 33 -4.33 -4.01 5.87
N ASN A 34 -4.20 -2.73 6.22
CA ASN A 34 -4.98 -1.65 5.63
C ASN A 34 -4.02 -0.66 4.96
N PRO A 35 -4.05 -0.52 3.62
CA PRO A 35 -3.10 0.29 2.88
C PRO A 35 -3.19 1.79 3.22
N LEU A 36 -4.38 2.29 3.56
CA LEU A 36 -4.57 3.70 3.95
C LEU A 36 -3.91 4.01 5.29
N TRP A 37 -4.01 3.08 6.25
CA TRP A 37 -3.37 3.24 7.56
C TRP A 37 -1.85 3.14 7.46
N ALA A 38 -1.34 2.24 6.60
CA ALA A 38 0.08 2.15 6.32
C ALA A 38 0.61 3.46 5.70
N GLN A 39 -0.09 4.00 4.69
CA GLN A 39 0.26 5.28 4.05
C GLN A 39 0.27 6.44 5.06
N LEU A 40 -0.71 6.49 5.97
CA LEU A 40 -0.75 7.49 7.02
C LEU A 40 0.46 7.40 7.96
N GLY A 41 0.89 6.18 8.28
CA GLY A 41 2.11 5.92 9.06
C GLY A 41 3.37 6.44 8.38
N ASP A 42 3.49 6.25 7.07
CA ASP A 42 4.61 6.79 6.28
C ASP A 42 4.66 8.33 6.33
N LEU A 43 3.50 9.00 6.26
CA LEU A 43 3.39 10.46 6.25
C LEU A 43 3.75 11.12 7.59
N TYR A 44 3.29 10.55 8.72
CA TYR A 44 3.67 11.08 10.04
C TYR A 44 5.11 10.75 10.42
N GLY A 45 5.67 9.71 9.81
CA GLY A 45 7.01 9.23 10.05
C GLY A 45 7.23 8.76 11.49
N ALA A 46 8.45 8.26 11.72
CA ALA A 46 8.95 7.85 13.02
C ALA A 46 10.28 8.59 13.27
N VAL A 47 10.23 9.72 13.99
CA VAL A 47 11.41 10.58 14.20
C VAL A 47 11.87 10.51 15.66
N GLY A 48 13.18 10.36 15.85
CA GLY A 48 13.85 10.42 17.16
C GLY A 48 13.86 9.11 17.97
N SER A 49 14.45 9.17 19.15
CA SER A 49 14.42 8.13 20.19
C SER A 49 14.03 8.78 21.52
N PRO A 50 12.83 8.51 22.07
CA PRO A 50 11.79 7.60 21.58
C PRO A 50 11.10 8.10 20.30
N VAL A 51 10.47 7.18 19.57
CA VAL A 51 9.78 7.46 18.30
C VAL A 51 8.58 8.39 18.53
N ARG A 52 8.48 9.46 17.73
CA ARG A 52 7.35 10.41 17.75
C ARG A 52 6.73 10.59 16.38
N MET A 53 5.39 10.66 16.35
CA MET A 53 4.60 11.13 15.21
C MET A 53 4.93 12.61 14.97
N THR A 54 5.24 12.97 13.72
CA THR A 54 5.69 14.32 13.36
C THR A 54 4.75 14.96 12.34
N ARG A 55 4.53 16.28 12.47
CA ARG A 55 3.81 17.10 11.48
C ARG A 55 4.63 18.34 11.17
N THR A 56 4.76 18.67 9.89
CA THR A 56 5.47 19.87 9.44
C THR A 56 4.46 20.96 9.12
N VAL A 57 4.57 22.11 9.79
CA VAL A 57 3.76 23.30 9.51
C VAL A 57 4.69 24.43 9.11
N ILE A 58 4.46 25.02 7.95
CA ILE A 58 5.21 26.17 7.46
C ILE A 58 4.32 27.39 7.53
N VAL A 59 4.78 28.41 8.23
CA VAL A 59 4.10 29.71 8.32
C VAL A 59 4.98 30.75 7.64
N GLY A 60 4.39 31.55 6.76
CA GLY A 60 5.10 32.60 6.05
C GLY A 60 4.15 33.68 5.54
N LYS A 61 4.68 34.90 5.35
CA LYS A 61 3.91 36.04 4.85
C LYS A 61 3.73 36.01 3.32
N HIS A 62 4.65 35.36 2.61
CA HIS A 62 4.67 35.29 1.15
C HIS A 62 4.24 33.89 0.69
N GLU A 63 3.09 33.81 0.03
CA GLU A 63 2.50 32.56 -0.44
C GLU A 63 3.43 31.78 -1.37
N ASP A 64 3.98 32.44 -2.39
CA ASP A 64 4.86 31.80 -3.39
C ASP A 64 6.06 31.09 -2.77
N PHE A 65 6.63 31.69 -1.72
CA PHE A 65 7.78 31.12 -1.02
C PHE A 65 7.39 29.91 -0.18
N VAL A 66 6.27 29.99 0.54
CA VAL A 66 5.71 28.86 1.30
C VAL A 66 5.39 27.69 0.36
N GLN A 67 4.74 27.96 -0.77
CA GLN A 67 4.40 26.95 -1.76
C GLN A 67 5.65 26.30 -2.37
N ARG A 68 6.70 27.08 -2.64
CA ARG A 68 7.97 26.53 -3.15
C ARG A 68 8.64 25.61 -2.14
N ILE A 69 8.64 25.97 -0.85
CA ILE A 69 9.16 25.08 0.20
C ILE A 69 8.32 23.81 0.28
N LEU A 70 6.99 23.92 0.30
CA LEU A 70 6.09 22.77 0.33
C LEU A 70 6.36 21.83 -0.85
N TYR A 71 6.52 22.37 -2.05
CA TYR A 71 6.84 21.59 -3.26
C TYR A 71 8.17 20.85 -3.16
N VAL A 72 9.20 21.46 -2.58
CA VAL A 72 10.47 20.77 -2.33
C VAL A 72 10.30 19.69 -1.26
N LEU A 73 9.49 19.94 -0.23
CA LEU A 73 9.26 19.00 0.87
C LEU A 73 8.46 17.76 0.45
N THR A 74 7.56 17.83 -0.54
CA THR A 74 6.83 16.64 -1.02
C THR A 74 7.77 15.56 -1.56
N TYR A 75 8.93 15.94 -2.10
CA TYR A 75 9.96 14.99 -2.51
C TYR A 75 10.57 14.22 -1.31
N PHE A 76 10.69 14.87 -0.15
CA PHE A 76 11.27 14.26 1.05
C PHE A 76 10.22 13.53 1.89
N LEU A 77 8.98 14.02 1.91
CA LEU A 77 7.83 13.44 2.60
C LEU A 77 7.10 12.43 1.68
N ARG A 78 7.75 11.29 1.43
CA ARG A 78 7.17 10.23 0.57
C ARG A 78 6.28 9.28 1.35
N CYS A 79 5.24 8.78 0.68
CA CYS A 79 4.41 7.66 1.12
C CYS A 79 4.12 6.74 -0.07
N SER A 80 3.53 5.58 0.19
CA SER A 80 3.09 4.66 -0.87
C SER A 80 1.99 5.30 -1.71
N GLU A 81 2.06 5.16 -3.03
CA GLU A 81 0.96 5.51 -3.94
C GLU A 81 -0.13 4.45 -3.85
N LEU A 82 -1.39 4.87 -3.73
CA LEU A 82 -2.54 3.98 -3.62
C LEU A 82 -3.47 4.21 -4.81
N GLN A 83 -3.93 3.13 -5.40
CA GLN A 83 -4.84 3.15 -6.52
C GLN A 83 -6.22 2.62 -6.10
N GLU A 84 -7.26 3.31 -6.52
CA GLU A 84 -8.63 2.81 -6.41
C GLU A 84 -8.97 1.97 -7.63
N ASN A 85 -9.41 0.76 -7.33
CA ASN A 85 -9.66 -0.28 -8.30
C ASN A 85 -11.18 -0.38 -8.53
N HIS A 86 -11.65 0.20 -9.63
CA HIS A 86 -13.04 0.07 -10.04
C HIS A 86 -13.20 -1.16 -10.93
N LEU A 87 -13.64 -2.26 -10.33
CA LEU A 87 -14.04 -3.46 -11.05
C LEU A 87 -15.27 -3.15 -11.91
N VAL A 88 -15.06 -2.87 -13.20
CA VAL A 88 -16.14 -2.84 -14.19
C VAL A 88 -16.49 -4.28 -14.54
N TRP A 89 -17.51 -4.81 -13.87
CA TRP A 89 -18.09 -6.09 -14.25
C TRP A 89 -18.91 -5.90 -15.54
N ASN A 90 -18.28 -6.16 -16.69
CA ASN A 90 -19.00 -6.29 -17.95
C ASN A 90 -19.79 -7.60 -17.94
N GLY A 91 -20.98 -7.55 -17.34
CA GLY A 91 -21.90 -8.68 -17.31
C GLY A 91 -22.53 -8.91 -18.68
N GLN A 92 -21.91 -9.78 -19.50
CA GLN A 92 -22.68 -10.53 -20.49
C GLN A 92 -23.12 -11.83 -19.80
N LEU A 93 -24.31 -11.79 -19.19
CA LEU A 93 -25.01 -12.97 -18.70
C LEU A 93 -25.56 -13.71 -19.93
N ASP A 94 -24.74 -14.57 -20.54
CA ASP A 94 -25.26 -15.50 -21.52
C ASP A 94 -26.17 -16.49 -20.79
N LYS A 95 -27.45 -16.47 -21.18
CA LYS A 95 -28.48 -17.37 -20.68
C LYS A 95 -28.16 -18.78 -21.17
N GLY A 96 -27.75 -19.62 -20.22
CA GLY A 96 -27.86 -21.07 -20.34
C GLY A 96 -26.53 -21.76 -20.21
N GLU A 97 -26.24 -22.27 -19.01
CA GLU A 97 -25.73 -23.63 -18.82
C GLU A 97 -25.76 -23.99 -17.33
N GLN A 98 -26.10 -25.25 -17.08
CA GLN A 98 -26.49 -25.77 -15.77
C GLN A 98 -25.36 -25.74 -14.74
N ALA A 99 -25.76 -25.53 -13.49
CA ALA A 99 -24.88 -25.59 -12.34
C ALA A 99 -24.38 -27.02 -12.07
N GLU A 100 -23.06 -27.23 -12.09
CA GLU A 100 -22.40 -28.07 -11.08
C GLU A 100 -20.87 -27.84 -11.02
N ASN A 101 -20.40 -27.63 -9.78
CA ASN A 101 -19.09 -27.94 -9.21
C ASN A 101 -17.80 -27.38 -9.84
N GLY A 102 -17.14 -26.46 -9.12
CA GLY A 102 -15.68 -26.28 -9.17
C GLY A 102 -15.17 -24.88 -9.55
N ARG A 103 -14.84 -24.07 -8.53
CA ARG A 103 -13.99 -22.86 -8.56
C ARG A 103 -13.83 -22.15 -9.92
N ASN A 104 -14.73 -21.22 -10.21
CA ASN A 104 -14.43 -20.14 -11.14
C ASN A 104 -13.45 -19.17 -10.46
N ILE A 105 -12.15 -19.36 -10.65
CA ILE A 105 -11.16 -18.33 -10.32
C ILE A 105 -11.31 -17.25 -11.38
N ILE A 106 -12.03 -16.19 -11.04
CA ILE A 106 -12.20 -15.03 -11.91
C ILE A 106 -11.06 -14.07 -11.60
N THR A 107 -9.97 -14.14 -12.37
CA THR A 107 -8.97 -13.06 -12.43
C THR A 107 -9.31 -12.16 -13.61
N THR A 108 -10.20 -11.19 -13.41
CA THR A 108 -10.40 -10.14 -14.42
C THR A 108 -9.45 -9.00 -14.11
N LEU A 109 -8.40 -8.92 -14.92
CA LEU A 109 -7.45 -7.82 -15.04
C LEU A 109 -8.15 -6.47 -14.85
N GLU A 110 -7.71 -5.70 -13.86
CA GLU A 110 -8.08 -4.31 -13.74
C GLU A 110 -7.20 -3.44 -14.65
N LYS A 111 -7.84 -2.50 -15.34
CA LYS A 111 -7.14 -1.38 -15.96
C LYS A 111 -6.71 -0.45 -14.83
N GLY A 112 -5.39 -0.35 -14.64
CA GLY A 112 -4.78 0.75 -13.90
C GLY A 112 -4.86 2.06 -14.66
#